data_AF-X0T6A4-F1
#
_entry.id   AF-X0T6A4-F1
#
_cell.length_a   1.000
_cell.length_b   1.000
_cell.length_c   1.000
_cell.angle_alpha   90.00
_cell.angle_beta   90.00
_cell.angle_gamma   90.00
#
_symmetry.space_group_name_H-M   'P 1'
#
loop_
_entity.id
_entity.type
_entity.pdbx_description
1 polymer ?
#
loop_
_entity_poly.entity_id
_entity_poly.type
_entity_poly.pdbx_seq_one_letter_code
_entity_poly.pdbx_strand_id
1 'polypeptide(L)'
;GLSAGGLNASVPIYGFERISNYLNVGGLAAILAEHRTRDELWQALMDRHVYGTSGPRIEVWLRAQTRENGSDRVVKMGDITSSSRNPVFHLKARGAFKEDGTCRYDDHPEIQAAMSKQDFKWICYNQCYSPLEERVSIARIEVVKVRQPLTRTEARMEDLKWSHRNPHGLIMDPYAVFEFNDTELEWTWTDEAFENEKQGRSVAYYFRVIQEPTPGYNCRPAERLNQGQTCDNRIPLSDYVSEKANPQDGSMPHPRDQLGDLCYSEAGDESTYCEERAWTSPIYIVKE
;
A
#
# COMPACT_ATOMS: atom_id res chain seq x y z
N GLY A 1 -24.69 -20.92 -47.75
CA GLY A 1 -24.68 -21.35 -46.35
C GLY A 1 -23.67 -20.52 -45.61
N LEU A 2 -24.08 -19.94 -44.49
CA LEU A 2 -23.26 -19.26 -43.45
C LEU A 2 -22.06 -20.15 -43.06
N SER A 3 -20.88 -19.71 -42.62
CA SER A 3 -20.43 -18.71 -41.63
C SER A 3 -18.88 -18.71 -41.68
N ALA A 4 -18.05 -17.84 -41.10
CA ALA A 4 -18.13 -16.62 -40.32
C ALA A 4 -16.81 -15.88 -40.59
N GLY A 5 -16.86 -14.54 -40.65
CA GLY A 5 -15.68 -13.70 -40.82
C GLY A 5 -14.67 -13.90 -39.69
N GLY A 6 -13.39 -13.98 -40.07
CA GLY A 6 -12.28 -13.94 -39.13
C GLY A 6 -12.32 -12.64 -38.34
N LEU A 7 -12.58 -12.75 -37.04
CA LEU A 7 -12.37 -11.66 -36.10
C LEU A 7 -10.86 -11.50 -35.91
N ASN A 8 -10.31 -10.52 -36.60
CA ASN A 8 -9.14 -9.78 -36.16
C ASN A 8 -9.43 -9.28 -34.74
N ALA A 9 -8.70 -9.80 -33.76
CA ALA A 9 -8.77 -9.32 -32.38
C ALA A 9 -7.36 -9.18 -31.84
N SER A 10 -6.56 -8.30 -32.47
CA SER A 10 -5.58 -7.51 -31.73
C SER A 10 -6.36 -6.64 -30.75
N VAL A 11 -6.65 -7.17 -29.57
CA VAL A 11 -7.24 -6.39 -28.48
C VAL A 11 -6.08 -5.70 -27.77
N PRO A 12 -5.84 -4.39 -27.98
CA PRO A 12 -4.89 -3.65 -27.16
C PRO A 12 -5.31 -3.77 -25.70
N ILE A 13 -4.41 -4.28 -24.86
CA ILE A 13 -4.63 -4.37 -23.42
C ILE A 13 -4.51 -2.97 -22.84
N TYR A 14 -5.64 -2.28 -22.73
CA TYR A 14 -5.77 -1.01 -22.04
C TYR A 14 -5.53 -1.21 -20.53
N GLY A 15 -4.67 -0.38 -19.93
CA GLY A 15 -4.43 -0.40 -18.49
C GLY A 15 -3.37 -1.41 -18.02
N PHE A 16 -2.26 -1.56 -18.75
CA PHE A 16 -1.14 -2.41 -18.32
C PHE A 16 -0.67 -2.11 -16.89
N GLU A 17 -0.62 -0.85 -16.44
CA GLU A 17 -0.35 -0.54 -15.02
C GLU A 17 -1.41 -1.13 -14.09
N ARG A 18 -2.70 -1.07 -14.46
CA ARG A 18 -3.79 -1.68 -13.70
C ARG A 18 -3.70 -3.20 -13.68
N ILE A 19 -3.30 -3.81 -14.78
CA ILE A 19 -3.13 -5.27 -14.90
C ILE A 19 -1.85 -5.74 -14.21
N SER A 20 -0.75 -4.99 -14.30
CA SER A 20 0.48 -5.25 -13.56
C SER A 20 0.27 -5.11 -12.06
N ASN A 21 -0.54 -4.14 -11.62
CA ASN A 21 -0.98 -4.02 -10.22
C ASN A 21 -2.00 -5.11 -9.84
N TYR A 22 -2.84 -5.57 -10.76
CA TYR A 22 -3.74 -6.72 -10.54
C TYR A 22 -2.98 -8.05 -10.42
N LEU A 23 -1.86 -8.19 -11.13
CA LEU A 23 -0.95 -9.33 -11.06
C LEU A 23 0.01 -9.23 -9.88
N ASN A 24 0.15 -8.04 -9.27
CA ASN A 24 0.79 -7.89 -7.98
C ASN A 24 -0.24 -8.17 -6.89
N VAL A 25 -0.21 -9.38 -6.33
CA VAL A 25 -1.10 -9.82 -5.24
C VAL A 25 -0.95 -9.02 -3.94
N GLY A 26 -0.12 -7.97 -3.92
CA GLY A 26 0.32 -7.29 -2.70
C GLY A 26 -0.67 -6.34 -2.04
N GLY A 27 -1.64 -5.76 -2.74
CA GLY A 27 -2.56 -4.81 -2.10
C GLY A 27 -3.57 -5.47 -1.16
N LEU A 28 -3.37 -5.44 0.16
CA LEU A 28 -4.39 -5.86 1.13
C LEU A 28 -5.10 -4.65 1.73
N ALA A 29 -6.42 -4.74 1.87
CA ALA A 29 -7.19 -3.81 2.69
C ALA A 29 -7.58 -4.51 4.00
N ALA A 30 -7.15 -3.96 5.13
CA ALA A 30 -7.52 -4.44 6.44
C ALA A 30 -8.66 -3.58 6.99
N ILE A 31 -9.70 -4.24 7.52
CA ILE A 31 -10.91 -3.61 8.04
C ILE A 31 -10.87 -3.63 9.56
N LEU A 32 -11.01 -2.46 10.19
CA LEU A 32 -11.18 -2.33 11.63
C LEU A 32 -12.67 -2.35 11.98
N ALA A 33 -13.14 -3.49 12.47
CA ALA A 33 -14.49 -3.65 13.01
C ALA A 33 -14.43 -4.18 14.45
N GLU A 34 -15.44 -3.84 15.25
CA GLU A 34 -15.56 -4.30 16.63
C GLU A 34 -15.89 -5.79 16.70
N HIS A 35 -16.78 -6.25 15.82
CA HIS A 35 -17.10 -7.66 15.64
C HIS A 35 -16.91 -8.11 14.19
N ARG A 36 -16.70 -9.41 14.03
CA ARG A 36 -16.52 -10.07 12.73
C ARG A 36 -17.85 -10.48 12.11
N THR A 37 -18.86 -9.62 12.21
CA THR A 37 -20.15 -9.82 11.56
C THR A 37 -20.11 -9.21 10.16
N ARG A 38 -20.85 -9.79 9.21
CA ARG A 38 -20.87 -9.30 7.82
C ARG A 38 -21.25 -7.81 7.76
N ASP A 39 -22.28 -7.43 8.52
CA ASP A 39 -22.85 -6.08 8.45
C ASP A 39 -21.88 -5.06 9.06
N GLU A 40 -21.18 -5.39 10.15
CA GLU A 40 -20.16 -4.50 10.72
C GLU A 40 -18.91 -4.37 9.85
N LEU A 41 -18.43 -5.48 9.27
CA LEU A 41 -17.31 -5.43 8.34
C LEU A 41 -17.64 -4.58 7.11
N TRP A 42 -18.86 -4.73 6.59
CA TRP A 42 -19.34 -3.91 5.48
C TRP A 42 -19.45 -2.44 5.85
N GLN A 43 -20.02 -2.14 7.02
CA GLN A 43 -20.17 -0.76 7.49
C GLN A 43 -18.81 -0.09 7.74
N ALA A 44 -17.88 -0.78 8.41
CA ALA A 44 -16.52 -0.29 8.64
C ALA A 44 -15.77 0.00 7.32
N LEU A 45 -15.97 -0.85 6.30
CA LEU A 45 -15.43 -0.60 4.96
C LEU A 45 -16.04 0.67 4.34
N MET A 46 -17.36 0.86 4.42
CA MET A 46 -18.05 2.05 3.89
C MET A 46 -17.65 3.34 4.63
N ASP A 47 -17.44 3.25 5.94
CA ASP A 47 -17.01 4.34 6.81
C ASP A 47 -15.50 4.63 6.70
N ARG A 48 -14.78 3.83 5.90
CA ARG A 48 -13.32 3.91 5.69
C ARG A 48 -12.52 3.68 6.97
N HIS A 49 -13.04 2.86 7.88
CA HIS A 49 -12.29 2.35 9.04
C HIS A 49 -11.36 1.23 8.57
N VAL A 50 -10.45 1.58 7.65
CA VAL A 50 -9.59 0.63 6.92
C VAL A 50 -8.18 1.18 6.77
N TYR A 51 -7.22 0.30 6.55
CA TYR A 51 -5.89 0.68 6.09
C TYR A 51 -5.46 -0.26 4.94
N GLY A 52 -4.59 0.22 4.07
CA GLY A 52 -4.00 -0.57 3.00
C GLY A 52 -2.61 -1.08 3.38
N THR A 53 -2.17 -2.22 2.86
CA THR A 53 -0.77 -2.67 2.88
C THR A 53 -0.29 -3.00 1.46
N SER A 54 1.01 -2.89 1.22
CA SER A 54 1.63 -3.15 -0.08
C SER A 54 1.88 -4.64 -0.37
N GLY A 55 1.68 -5.52 0.61
CA GLY A 55 1.85 -6.97 0.47
C GLY A 55 1.81 -7.64 1.83
N PRO A 56 2.83 -7.38 2.65
CA PRO A 56 2.93 -7.98 3.96
C PRO A 56 1.75 -7.60 4.85
N ARG A 57 1.40 -8.51 5.76
CA ARG A 57 0.32 -8.35 6.73
C ARG A 57 0.79 -7.49 7.91
N ILE A 58 1.19 -6.25 7.62
CA ILE A 58 1.49 -5.22 8.61
C ILE A 58 0.18 -4.87 9.33
N GLU A 59 0.23 -4.75 10.65
CA GLU A 59 -0.94 -4.39 11.45
C GLU A 59 -0.84 -2.94 11.90
N VAL A 60 -1.87 -2.13 11.65
CA VAL A 60 -1.87 -0.71 11.99
C VAL A 60 -3.21 -0.29 12.57
N TRP A 61 -3.15 0.48 13.65
CA TRP A 61 -4.28 1.16 14.25
C TRP A 61 -3.94 2.63 14.43
N LEU A 62 -4.87 3.51 14.04
CA LEU A 62 -4.73 4.94 14.23
C LEU A 62 -6.03 5.51 14.80
N ARG A 63 -5.86 6.36 15.82
CA ARG A 63 -6.91 7.24 16.32
C ARG A 63 -6.33 8.63 16.59
N ALA A 64 -7.17 9.64 16.57
CA ALA A 64 -6.84 10.98 17.02
C ALA A 64 -7.66 11.36 18.25
N GLN A 65 -7.11 12.23 19.09
CA GLN A 65 -7.81 13.00 20.09
C GLN A 65 -7.87 14.45 19.61
N THR A 66 -9.08 14.99 19.53
CA THR A 66 -9.35 16.36 19.09
C THR A 66 -10.19 17.11 20.12
N ARG A 67 -10.26 18.45 19.99
CA ARG A 67 -11.13 19.30 20.81
C ARG A 67 -12.24 19.89 19.94
N GLU A 68 -13.33 19.17 19.80
CA GLU A 68 -14.49 19.57 19.00
C GLU A 68 -15.54 20.27 19.86
N ASN A 69 -15.97 21.48 19.49
CA ASN A 69 -16.95 22.27 20.25
C ASN A 69 -16.64 22.38 21.76
N GLY A 70 -15.35 22.47 22.10
CA GLY A 70 -14.90 22.56 23.49
C GLY A 70 -14.90 21.24 24.28
N SER A 71 -15.20 20.10 23.67
CA SER A 71 -15.13 18.77 24.29
C SER A 71 -14.06 17.88 23.65
N ASP A 72 -13.43 17.01 24.44
CA ASP A 72 -12.45 16.06 23.91
C ASP A 72 -13.19 14.94 23.15
N ARG A 73 -12.68 14.59 21.98
CA ARG A 73 -13.27 13.57 21.10
C ARG A 73 -12.20 12.60 20.62
N VAL A 74 -12.51 11.30 20.68
CA VAL A 74 -11.70 10.25 20.04
C VAL A 74 -12.24 10.00 18.63
N VAL A 75 -11.36 10.05 17.65
CA VAL A 75 -11.69 9.99 16.22
C VAL A 75 -10.95 8.81 15.60
N LYS A 76 -11.67 7.95 14.88
CA LYS A 76 -11.08 6.77 14.22
C LYS A 76 -10.51 7.19 12.86
N MET A 77 -9.55 6.44 12.34
CA MET A 77 -9.11 6.60 10.96
C MET A 77 -10.28 6.44 9.97
N GLY A 78 -10.37 7.31 8.96
CA GLY A 78 -11.48 7.38 8.01
C GLY A 78 -12.56 8.41 8.37
N ASP A 79 -12.61 8.86 9.63
CA ASP A 79 -13.58 9.82 10.14
C ASP A 79 -13.20 11.28 9.83
N ILE A 80 -14.21 12.13 9.96
CA ILE A 80 -14.13 13.59 9.85
C ILE A 80 -14.50 14.18 11.22
N THR A 81 -13.76 15.20 11.66
CA THR A 81 -13.97 15.93 12.92
C THR A 81 -13.62 17.40 12.72
N SER A 82 -13.97 18.26 13.68
CA SER A 82 -13.31 19.56 13.86
C SER A 82 -12.43 19.57 15.12
N SER A 83 -11.51 20.55 15.19
CA SER A 83 -10.68 20.76 16.38
C SER A 83 -10.27 22.22 16.53
N SER A 84 -10.41 22.75 17.74
CA SER A 84 -9.89 24.06 18.15
C SER A 84 -8.41 24.04 18.56
N ARG A 85 -7.88 22.86 18.90
CA ARG A 85 -6.49 22.65 19.35
C ARG A 85 -5.71 21.68 18.45
N ASN A 86 -4.40 21.62 18.65
CA ASN A 86 -3.54 20.61 18.01
C ASN A 86 -4.08 19.19 18.27
N PRO A 87 -4.29 18.38 17.22
CA PRO A 87 -4.75 17.01 17.36
C PRO A 87 -3.62 16.09 17.84
N VAL A 88 -3.94 15.18 18.76
CA VAL A 88 -2.99 14.17 19.25
C VAL A 88 -3.32 12.83 18.60
N PHE A 89 -2.40 12.31 17.82
CA PHE A 89 -2.52 11.02 17.15
C PHE A 89 -1.90 9.92 18.02
N HIS A 90 -2.60 8.81 18.14
CA HIS A 90 -2.10 7.58 18.74
C HIS A 90 -2.09 6.50 17.68
N LEU A 91 -0.90 6.01 17.38
CA LEU A 91 -0.66 4.97 16.41
C LEU A 91 -0.13 3.73 17.14
N LYS A 92 -0.71 2.58 16.82
CA LYS A 92 -0.16 1.28 17.18
C LYS A 92 0.18 0.55 15.89
N ALA A 93 1.37 -0.04 15.82
CA ALA A 93 1.80 -0.79 14.65
C ALA A 93 2.53 -2.06 15.05
N ARG A 94 2.41 -3.08 14.21
CA ARG A 94 3.20 -4.32 14.26
C ARG A 94 3.66 -4.67 12.86
N GLY A 95 4.94 -4.95 12.69
CA GLY A 95 5.46 -5.41 11.41
C GLY A 95 4.85 -6.76 11.02
N ALA A 96 4.94 -7.11 9.74
CA ALA A 96 4.45 -8.40 9.29
C ALA A 96 5.23 -9.55 9.94
N PHE A 97 4.61 -10.72 10.06
CA PHE A 97 5.34 -11.93 10.41
C PHE A 97 6.42 -12.21 9.37
N LYS A 98 7.60 -12.63 9.81
CA LYS A 98 8.60 -13.20 8.93
C LYS A 98 8.04 -14.49 8.34
N GLU A 99 8.31 -14.77 7.08
CA GLU A 99 7.86 -16.00 6.43
C GLU A 99 9.01 -17.00 6.34
N ASP A 100 8.70 -18.27 6.64
CA ASP A 100 9.53 -19.40 6.25
C ASP A 100 9.41 -19.57 4.73
N GLY A 101 10.54 -19.46 4.03
CA GLY A 101 10.60 -19.64 2.58
C GLY A 101 10.34 -21.09 2.11
N THR A 102 10.05 -22.02 3.03
CA THR A 102 9.73 -23.41 2.72
C THR A 102 8.25 -23.71 2.88
N CYS A 103 7.71 -24.48 1.91
CA CYS A 103 6.36 -25.01 1.98
C CYS A 103 6.37 -26.42 2.53
N ARG A 104 6.08 -26.54 3.83
CA ARG A 104 6.15 -27.78 4.61
C ARG A 104 4.96 -28.71 4.35
N TYR A 105 4.74 -29.10 3.09
CA TYR A 105 3.65 -30.01 2.68
C TYR A 105 3.59 -31.30 3.53
N ASP A 106 4.76 -31.84 3.88
CA ASP A 106 4.88 -33.09 4.62
C ASP A 106 4.35 -32.99 6.07
N ASP A 107 4.18 -31.77 6.60
CA ASP A 107 3.65 -31.49 7.94
C ASP A 107 2.14 -31.19 7.97
N HIS A 108 1.46 -31.20 6.82
CA HIS A 108 0.04 -30.85 6.68
C HIS A 108 -0.80 -32.04 6.21
N PRO A 109 -1.23 -32.95 7.12
CA PRO A 109 -2.01 -34.15 6.76
C PRO A 109 -3.35 -33.82 6.09
N GLU A 110 -3.98 -32.69 6.44
CA GLU A 110 -5.21 -32.20 5.83
C GLU A 110 -5.03 -31.79 4.36
N ILE A 111 -3.89 -31.18 4.02
CA ILE A 111 -3.56 -30.83 2.63
C ILE A 111 -3.23 -32.10 1.85
N GLN A 112 -2.47 -33.02 2.45
CA GLN A 112 -2.12 -34.31 1.85
C GLN A 112 -3.36 -35.16 1.52
N ALA A 113 -4.41 -35.06 2.33
CA ALA A 113 -5.67 -35.74 2.08
C ALA A 113 -6.46 -35.13 0.90
N ALA A 114 -6.27 -33.84 0.62
CA ALA A 114 -7.02 -33.11 -0.40
C ALA A 114 -6.31 -33.01 -1.76
N MET A 115 -4.98 -33.01 -1.79
CA MET A 115 -4.19 -32.80 -3.02
C MET A 115 -2.84 -33.50 -2.97
N SER A 116 -2.32 -33.88 -4.14
CA SER A 116 -0.97 -34.43 -4.24
C SER A 116 0.10 -33.37 -4.01
N LYS A 117 1.32 -33.79 -3.67
CA LYS A 117 2.48 -32.89 -3.54
C LYS A 117 2.75 -32.10 -4.84
N GLN A 118 2.44 -32.69 -5.99
CA GLN A 118 2.63 -32.03 -7.29
C GLN A 118 1.57 -30.93 -7.51
N ASP A 119 0.31 -31.21 -7.18
CA ASP A 119 -0.77 -30.22 -7.30
C ASP A 119 -0.59 -29.07 -6.31
N PHE A 120 -0.17 -29.38 -5.07
CA PHE A 120 0.17 -28.37 -4.06
C PHE A 120 1.27 -27.42 -4.56
N LYS A 121 2.35 -27.95 -5.13
CA LYS A 121 3.43 -27.14 -5.72
C LYS A 121 2.94 -26.29 -6.88
N TRP A 122 2.02 -26.81 -7.69
CA TRP A 122 1.50 -26.12 -8.86
C TRP A 122 0.52 -25.00 -8.49
N ILE A 123 -0.40 -25.24 -7.55
CA ILE A 123 -1.39 -24.26 -7.09
C ILE A 123 -0.72 -23.12 -6.31
N CYS A 124 0.20 -23.47 -5.41
CA CYS A 124 0.87 -22.48 -4.57
C CYS A 124 2.06 -21.82 -5.27
N TYR A 125 2.50 -22.28 -6.44
CA TYR A 125 3.75 -21.84 -7.09
C TYR A 125 4.98 -21.84 -6.15
N ASN A 126 5.02 -22.75 -5.17
CA ASN A 126 5.98 -22.75 -4.04
C ASN A 126 6.00 -21.44 -3.22
N GLN A 127 4.94 -20.65 -3.23
CA GLN A 127 4.72 -19.44 -2.45
C GLN A 127 3.59 -19.71 -1.46
N CYS A 128 3.93 -20.37 -0.36
CA CYS A 128 3.01 -20.62 0.75
C CYS A 128 3.19 -19.52 1.81
N TYR A 129 2.07 -19.05 2.38
CA TYR A 129 2.13 -18.22 3.56
C TYR A 129 2.43 -19.09 4.78
N SER A 130 3.70 -19.16 5.18
CA SER A 130 4.18 -19.91 6.35
C SER A 130 4.78 -18.93 7.37
N PRO A 131 3.96 -18.31 8.24
CA PRO A 131 4.44 -17.30 9.17
C PRO A 131 5.27 -17.95 10.29
N LEU A 132 6.35 -17.28 10.65
CA LEU A 132 7.10 -17.52 11.88
C LEU A 132 6.48 -16.68 13.01
N GLU A 133 6.82 -17.00 14.25
CA GLU A 133 6.42 -16.22 15.43
C GLU A 133 7.11 -14.84 15.47
N GLU A 134 8.23 -14.70 14.77
CA GLU A 134 8.99 -13.46 14.66
C GLU A 134 8.34 -12.49 13.68
N ARG A 135 8.45 -11.19 13.98
CA ARG A 135 7.99 -10.11 13.11
C ARG A 135 9.17 -9.33 12.53
N VAL A 136 8.94 -8.70 11.39
CA VAL A 136 9.85 -7.71 10.79
C VAL A 136 9.79 -6.42 11.61
N SER A 137 10.92 -5.75 11.82
CA SER A 137 10.94 -4.48 12.54
C SER A 137 10.27 -3.38 11.73
N ILE A 138 9.60 -2.45 12.40
CA ILE A 138 9.17 -1.18 11.81
C ILE A 138 10.40 -0.28 11.68
N ALA A 139 10.76 0.10 10.46
CA ALA A 139 11.93 0.94 10.18
C ALA A 139 11.61 2.42 10.39
N ARG A 140 10.43 2.87 9.94
CA ARG A 140 10.00 4.27 10.11
C ARG A 140 8.50 4.45 9.97
N ILE A 141 8.02 5.57 10.50
CA ILE A 141 6.68 6.09 10.28
C ILE A 141 6.79 7.45 9.62
N GLU A 142 6.05 7.63 8.53
CA GLU A 142 5.95 8.89 7.82
C GLU A 142 4.55 9.46 7.98
N VAL A 143 4.46 10.70 8.42
CA VAL A 143 3.22 11.45 8.49
C VAL A 143 3.04 12.21 7.19
N VAL A 144 1.89 12.08 6.54
CA VAL A 144 1.52 12.89 5.39
C VAL A 144 0.40 13.85 5.79
N LYS A 145 0.60 15.13 5.48
CA LYS A 145 -0.36 16.21 5.78
C LYS A 145 -0.85 16.83 4.47
N VAL A 146 -2.15 16.87 4.27
CA VAL A 146 -2.79 17.46 3.09
C VAL A 146 -3.81 18.50 3.51
N ARG A 147 -3.60 19.74 3.12
CA ARG A 147 -4.53 20.84 3.35
C ARG A 147 -5.52 20.93 2.19
N GLN A 148 -6.81 20.93 2.49
CA GLN A 148 -7.80 21.22 1.47
C GLN A 148 -7.74 22.72 1.09
N PRO A 149 -7.84 23.05 -0.22
CA PRO A 149 -7.87 24.44 -0.65
C PRO A 149 -9.03 25.21 -0.01
N LEU A 150 -8.76 26.41 0.51
CA LEU A 150 -9.79 27.33 1.02
C LEU A 150 -10.29 28.29 -0.07
N THR A 151 -9.48 28.53 -1.10
CA THR A 151 -9.78 29.50 -2.15
C THR A 151 -9.70 28.88 -3.52
N ARG A 152 -10.37 29.49 -4.50
CA ARG A 152 -10.24 29.10 -5.91
C ARG A 152 -8.82 29.26 -6.44
N THR A 153 -8.05 30.20 -5.89
CA THR A 153 -6.63 30.39 -6.24
C THR A 153 -5.80 29.20 -5.78
N GLU A 154 -5.95 28.80 -4.51
CA GLU A 154 -5.29 27.60 -3.98
C GLU A 154 -5.67 26.34 -4.78
N ALA A 155 -6.96 26.19 -5.12
CA ALA A 155 -7.45 25.04 -5.89
C ALA A 155 -6.96 24.98 -7.35
N ARG A 156 -6.41 26.07 -7.87
CA ARG A 156 -5.91 26.17 -9.26
C ARG A 156 -4.39 26.30 -9.34
N MET A 157 -3.67 26.13 -8.22
CA MET A 157 -2.22 26.10 -8.24
C MET A 157 -1.74 24.92 -9.10
N GLU A 158 -0.77 25.18 -9.97
CA GLU A 158 -0.19 24.16 -10.86
C GLU A 158 0.57 23.10 -10.06
N ASP A 159 1.27 23.52 -9.00
CA ASP A 159 1.98 22.64 -8.08
C ASP A 159 1.36 22.73 -6.67
N LEU A 160 0.81 21.61 -6.22
CA LEU A 160 0.25 21.46 -4.88
C LEU A 160 1.26 20.91 -3.88
N LYS A 161 2.45 20.46 -4.32
CA LYS A 161 3.45 19.89 -3.43
C LYS A 161 4.20 20.98 -2.68
N TRP A 162 4.29 20.83 -1.37
CA TRP A 162 5.11 21.71 -0.56
C TRP A 162 6.59 21.47 -0.85
N SER A 163 7.34 22.56 -1.05
CA SER A 163 8.80 22.53 -1.17
C SER A 163 9.39 23.89 -0.78
N HIS A 164 10.71 24.00 -0.66
CA HIS A 164 11.37 25.28 -0.43
C HIS A 164 11.05 26.32 -1.53
N ARG A 165 10.81 25.86 -2.77
CA ARG A 165 10.43 26.71 -3.91
C ARG A 165 8.91 26.98 -3.97
N ASN A 166 8.11 26.17 -3.28
CA ASN A 166 6.66 26.29 -3.20
C ASN A 166 6.19 26.16 -1.73
N PRO A 167 6.42 27.20 -0.91
CA PRO A 167 6.05 27.15 0.51
C PRO A 167 4.53 27.17 0.75
N HIS A 168 3.74 27.47 -0.29
CA HIS A 168 2.28 27.47 -0.26
C HIS A 168 1.65 26.14 -0.69
N GLY A 169 2.48 25.13 -1.01
CA GLY A 169 2.01 23.80 -1.32
C GLY A 169 1.10 23.23 -0.24
N LEU A 170 0.06 22.55 -0.70
CA LEU A 170 -1.00 21.97 0.13
C LEU A 170 -0.73 20.51 0.52
N ILE A 171 0.17 19.84 -0.18
CA ILE A 171 0.53 18.43 0.03
C ILE A 171 1.93 18.37 0.61
N MET A 172 2.04 17.86 1.83
CA MET A 172 3.30 17.67 2.56
C MET A 172 3.53 16.18 2.71
N ASP A 173 4.32 15.63 1.80
CA ASP A 173 4.60 14.20 1.69
C ASP A 173 6.11 13.96 1.51
N PRO A 174 6.82 13.49 2.56
CA PRO A 174 6.36 13.41 3.95
C PRO A 174 6.28 14.79 4.62
N TYR A 175 5.43 14.93 5.62
CA TYR A 175 5.39 16.08 6.54
C TYR A 175 6.37 15.89 7.70
N ALA A 176 6.43 14.67 8.25
CA ALA A 176 7.36 14.29 9.29
C ALA A 176 7.76 12.82 9.13
N VAL A 177 8.97 12.46 9.56
CA VAL A 177 9.52 11.10 9.49
C VAL A 177 10.12 10.76 10.85
N PHE A 178 9.83 9.56 11.35
CA PHE A 178 10.29 9.06 12.63
C PHE A 178 10.83 7.64 12.45
N GLU A 179 12.06 7.40 12.87
CA GLU A 179 12.74 6.11 12.75
C GLU A 179 12.48 5.24 13.99
N PHE A 180 12.38 3.93 13.76
CA PHE A 180 12.13 2.91 14.78
C PHE A 180 12.96 1.66 14.48
N ASN A 181 13.06 0.75 15.45
CA ASN A 181 13.64 -0.59 15.26
C ASN A 181 12.91 -1.63 16.13
N ASP A 182 11.59 -1.45 16.28
CA ASP A 182 10.74 -2.29 17.09
C ASP A 182 9.80 -3.08 16.18
N THR A 183 9.52 -4.33 16.54
CA THR A 183 8.57 -5.19 15.81
C THR A 183 7.11 -4.88 16.16
N GLU A 184 6.88 -4.27 17.32
CA GLU A 184 5.62 -3.71 17.79
C GLU A 184 5.89 -2.38 18.49
N LEU A 185 5.09 -1.35 18.19
CA LEU A 185 5.22 -0.05 18.84
C LEU A 185 3.87 0.61 19.07
N GLU A 186 3.80 1.41 20.14
CA GLU A 186 2.77 2.40 20.40
C GLU A 186 3.42 3.78 20.41
N TRP A 187 2.95 4.65 19.54
CA TRP A 187 3.55 5.95 19.30
C TRP A 187 2.49 7.06 19.33
N THR A 188 2.84 8.16 19.97
CA THR A 188 1.97 9.34 20.08
C THR A 188 2.67 10.54 19.48
N TRP A 189 1.94 11.29 18.66
CA TRP A 189 2.46 12.44 17.93
C TRP A 189 1.39 13.52 17.76
N THR A 190 1.82 14.78 17.68
CA THR A 190 0.93 15.93 17.48
C THR A 190 1.49 16.83 16.39
N ASP A 191 0.61 17.44 15.60
CA ASP A 191 1.01 18.51 14.69
C ASP A 191 0.95 19.86 15.41
N GLU A 192 2.10 20.33 15.91
CA GLU A 192 2.18 21.61 16.62
C GLU A 192 1.82 22.82 15.73
N ALA A 193 1.89 22.67 14.41
CA ALA A 193 1.55 23.73 13.47
C ALA A 193 0.06 23.74 13.09
N PHE A 194 -0.76 22.79 13.58
CA PHE A 194 -2.19 22.75 13.25
C PHE A 194 -2.94 23.97 13.78
N GLU A 195 -2.56 24.49 14.95
CA GLU A 195 -3.13 25.70 15.54
C GLU A 195 -2.99 26.94 14.63
N ASN A 196 -1.97 26.96 13.78
CA ASN A 196 -1.72 28.03 12.81
C ASN A 196 -2.51 27.88 11.50
N GLU A 197 -3.27 26.79 11.34
CA GLU A 197 -4.15 26.65 10.18
C GLU A 197 -5.26 27.70 10.20
N LYS A 198 -5.71 28.10 9.01
CA LYS A 198 -6.80 29.06 8.86
C LYS A 198 -8.12 28.42 9.29
N GLN A 199 -8.97 29.18 9.98
CA GLN A 199 -10.31 28.76 10.36
C GLN A 199 -11.09 28.21 9.15
N GLY A 200 -11.78 27.09 9.35
CA GLY A 200 -12.53 26.37 8.32
C GLY A 200 -11.67 25.50 7.40
N ARG A 201 -10.34 25.48 7.54
CA ARG A 201 -9.46 24.61 6.73
C ARG A 201 -9.59 23.16 7.18
N SER A 202 -9.98 22.30 6.26
CA SER A 202 -9.89 20.85 6.44
C SER A 202 -8.46 20.39 6.15
N VAL A 203 -7.87 19.65 7.07
CA VAL A 203 -6.55 19.02 6.92
C VAL A 203 -6.71 17.51 7.06
N ALA A 204 -6.22 16.77 6.07
CA ALA A 204 -6.15 15.32 6.12
C ALA A 204 -4.77 14.88 6.62
N TYR A 205 -4.76 13.98 7.60
CA TYR A 205 -3.56 13.31 8.07
C TYR A 205 -3.69 11.81 7.80
N TYR A 206 -2.68 11.22 7.17
CA TYR A 206 -2.54 9.77 7.13
C TYR A 206 -1.10 9.39 7.39
N PHE A 207 -0.91 8.17 7.87
CA PHE A 207 0.36 7.66 8.34
C PHE A 207 0.78 6.50 7.45
N ARG A 208 2.03 6.52 7.00
CA ARG A 208 2.68 5.37 6.37
C ARG A 208 3.55 4.70 7.42
N VAL A 209 3.28 3.44 7.69
CA VAL A 209 4.13 2.58 8.52
C VAL A 209 4.98 1.75 7.58
N ILE A 210 6.30 1.91 7.64
CA ILE A 210 7.25 1.23 6.76
C ILE A 210 8.07 0.26 7.60
N GLN A 211 8.06 -1.01 7.23
CA GLN A 211 8.90 -2.03 7.86
C GLN A 211 10.27 -2.12 7.20
N GLU A 212 11.20 -2.84 7.82
CA GLU A 212 12.47 -3.17 7.19
C GLU A 212 12.24 -3.86 5.84
N PRO A 213 13.08 -3.58 4.83
CA PRO A 213 12.90 -4.15 3.51
C PRO A 213 12.89 -5.68 3.55
N THR A 214 11.87 -6.27 2.93
CA THR A 214 11.77 -7.72 2.75
C THR A 214 11.87 -8.08 1.27
N PRO A 215 12.25 -9.32 0.94
CA PRO A 215 12.07 -9.82 -0.42
C PRO A 215 10.61 -9.61 -0.85
N GLY A 216 10.40 -8.99 -2.01
CA GLY A 216 9.08 -8.74 -2.57
C GLY A 216 8.47 -10.01 -3.15
N TYR A 217 7.14 -10.10 -3.07
CA TYR A 217 6.38 -11.15 -3.75
C TYR A 217 6.45 -10.89 -5.26
N ASN A 218 7.25 -11.65 -6.03
CA ASN A 218 7.17 -11.88 -7.50
C ASN A 218 8.48 -11.82 -8.33
N CYS A 219 9.70 -11.96 -7.81
CA CYS A 219 10.92 -12.18 -8.62
C CYS A 219 11.15 -11.25 -9.85
N ARG A 220 10.56 -10.03 -9.89
CA ARG A 220 10.63 -9.07 -11.02
C ARG A 220 10.11 -9.67 -12.35
N PRO A 221 8.81 -9.97 -12.50
CA PRO A 221 8.31 -10.77 -13.61
C PRO A 221 8.50 -10.08 -14.97
N ALA A 222 8.45 -8.75 -15.03
CA ALA A 222 8.70 -8.00 -16.26
C ALA A 222 10.17 -8.07 -16.73
N GLU A 223 11.13 -7.97 -15.81
CA GLU A 223 12.56 -8.05 -16.11
C GLU A 223 12.98 -9.46 -16.49
N ARG A 224 12.49 -10.46 -15.75
CA ARG A 224 12.66 -11.88 -16.08
C ARG A 224 12.16 -12.17 -17.49
N LEU A 225 10.98 -11.69 -17.86
CA LEU A 225 10.42 -11.93 -19.20
C LEU A 225 11.23 -11.27 -20.32
N ASN A 226 11.77 -10.07 -20.10
CA ASN A 226 12.70 -9.42 -21.05
C ASN A 226 14.00 -10.22 -21.24
N GLN A 227 14.39 -11.00 -20.22
CA GLN A 227 15.54 -11.91 -20.27
C GLN A 227 15.16 -13.32 -20.78
N GLY A 228 13.93 -13.52 -21.25
CA GLY A 228 13.44 -14.85 -21.68
C GLY A 228 13.30 -15.83 -20.53
N GLN A 229 13.00 -15.34 -19.33
CA GLN A 229 12.85 -16.12 -18.10
C GLN A 229 11.48 -15.86 -17.46
N THR A 230 11.10 -16.73 -16.54
CA THR A 230 9.95 -16.58 -15.65
C THR A 230 10.41 -16.74 -14.20
N CYS A 231 9.55 -16.41 -13.23
CA CYS A 231 9.90 -16.45 -11.81
C CYS A 231 10.28 -17.86 -11.31
N ASP A 232 9.89 -18.92 -12.02
CA ASP A 232 10.24 -20.31 -11.76
C ASP A 232 11.33 -20.86 -12.72
N ASN A 233 12.09 -19.96 -13.36
CA ASN A 233 13.12 -20.26 -14.36
C ASN A 233 12.62 -21.07 -15.59
N ARG A 234 11.31 -21.09 -15.86
CA ARG A 234 10.80 -21.63 -17.12
C ARG A 234 11.03 -20.64 -18.25
N ILE A 235 11.26 -21.18 -19.45
CA ILE A 235 11.34 -20.39 -20.68
C ILE A 235 9.91 -19.97 -21.04
N PRO A 236 9.59 -18.66 -21.08
CA PRO A 236 8.28 -18.19 -21.52
C PRO A 236 8.05 -18.54 -23.00
N LEU A 237 6.80 -18.84 -23.37
CA LEU A 237 6.42 -19.07 -24.77
C LEU A 237 6.74 -17.81 -25.59
N SER A 238 7.22 -18.01 -26.83
CA SER A 238 7.67 -16.93 -27.73
C SER A 238 6.67 -15.78 -27.86
N ASP A 239 5.39 -16.12 -27.86
CA ASP A 239 4.29 -15.19 -28.15
C ASP A 239 4.10 -14.18 -27.00
N TYR A 240 4.45 -14.54 -25.77
CA TYR A 240 4.37 -13.66 -24.58
C TYR A 240 5.43 -12.56 -24.55
N VAL A 241 6.56 -12.77 -25.23
CA VAL A 241 7.70 -11.83 -25.27
C VAL A 241 7.46 -10.75 -26.32
N SER A 242 6.86 -11.12 -27.45
CA SER A 242 6.54 -10.22 -28.56
C SER A 242 5.43 -9.18 -28.27
N GLU A 243 4.67 -9.34 -27.20
CA GLU A 243 3.55 -8.46 -26.84
C GLU A 243 3.92 -7.34 -25.84
N LYS A 244 5.18 -7.26 -25.36
CA LYS A 244 5.55 -6.37 -24.25
C LYS A 244 6.35 -5.13 -24.66
N ALA A 245 5.88 -3.98 -24.15
CA ALA A 245 6.61 -2.72 -23.92
C ALA A 245 6.51 -1.60 -24.97
N ASN A 246 5.30 -1.07 -25.25
CA ASN A 246 5.16 0.32 -25.72
C ASN A 246 3.91 1.03 -25.15
N PRO A 247 4.05 2.24 -24.55
CA PRO A 247 2.94 3.13 -24.26
C PRO A 247 2.15 3.52 -25.53
N GLN A 248 0.83 3.63 -25.41
CA GLN A 248 -0.09 3.82 -26.55
C GLN A 248 -0.03 5.20 -27.22
N ASP A 249 0.66 6.18 -26.63
CA ASP A 249 0.87 7.51 -27.21
C ASP A 249 2.20 7.64 -27.96
N GLY A 250 2.98 6.56 -28.06
CA GLY A 250 4.33 6.60 -28.64
C GLY A 250 5.36 7.27 -27.74
N SER A 251 5.02 7.56 -26.49
CA SER A 251 6.00 8.00 -25.50
C SER A 251 6.99 6.88 -25.21
N MET A 252 8.23 7.27 -24.94
CA MET A 252 9.22 6.33 -24.40
C MET A 252 8.69 5.82 -23.05
N PRO A 253 8.75 4.50 -22.78
CA PRO A 253 8.47 3.97 -21.45
C PRO A 253 9.23 4.79 -20.41
N HIS A 254 8.56 5.19 -19.32
CA HIS A 254 9.27 5.86 -18.23
C HIS A 254 10.45 4.96 -17.81
N PRO A 255 11.69 5.47 -17.87
CA PRO A 255 12.83 4.66 -17.54
C PRO A 255 12.74 4.26 -16.06
N ARG A 256 13.21 3.04 -15.78
CA ARG A 256 12.90 2.30 -14.55
C ARG A 256 13.39 2.99 -13.28
N ASP A 257 14.44 3.78 -13.40
CA ASP A 257 15.01 4.66 -12.38
C ASP A 257 14.10 5.86 -12.02
N GLN A 258 13.06 6.12 -12.82
CA GLN A 258 12.05 7.15 -12.58
C GLN A 258 10.73 6.61 -12.02
N LEU A 259 10.55 5.28 -12.02
CA LEU A 259 9.43 4.61 -11.35
C LEU A 259 9.83 4.39 -9.89
N GLY A 260 9.59 5.39 -9.04
CA GLY A 260 10.09 5.44 -7.68
C GLY A 260 9.58 4.36 -6.72
N ASP A 261 8.84 3.36 -7.18
CA ASP A 261 8.20 2.37 -6.31
C ASP A 261 7.85 1.04 -6.99
N LEU A 262 8.86 0.37 -7.52
CA LEU A 262 8.69 -0.99 -8.05
C LEU A 262 9.05 -1.99 -6.95
N CYS A 263 8.04 -2.51 -6.24
CA CYS A 263 8.18 -3.59 -5.28
C CYS A 263 8.52 -4.93 -5.98
N TYR A 264 9.72 -5.01 -6.54
CA TYR A 264 10.25 -6.18 -7.24
C TYR A 264 11.69 -6.45 -6.81
N SER A 265 11.90 -7.52 -6.02
CA SER A 265 13.22 -7.91 -5.52
C SER A 265 13.90 -9.01 -6.34
N GLU A 266 15.23 -8.98 -6.33
CA GLU A 266 16.09 -10.12 -6.67
C GLU A 266 16.36 -10.95 -5.41
N ALA A 267 16.26 -12.27 -5.53
CA ALA A 267 16.56 -13.16 -4.42
C ALA A 267 18.05 -13.06 -4.07
N GLY A 268 18.37 -12.66 -2.84
CA GLY A 268 19.75 -12.55 -2.34
C GLY A 268 20.43 -11.20 -2.58
N ASP A 269 19.74 -10.20 -3.15
CA ASP A 269 20.23 -8.82 -3.24
C ASP A 269 19.33 -7.88 -2.42
N GLU A 270 19.76 -7.59 -1.19
CA GLU A 270 19.04 -6.73 -0.23
C GLU A 270 18.82 -5.31 -0.76
N SER A 271 19.67 -4.82 -1.68
CA SER A 271 19.51 -3.48 -2.27
C SER A 271 18.27 -3.37 -3.17
N THR A 272 17.69 -4.50 -3.55
CA THR A 272 16.47 -4.60 -4.36
C THR A 272 15.23 -4.93 -3.54
N TYR A 273 15.36 -5.06 -2.22
CA TYR A 273 14.24 -5.40 -1.35
C TYR A 273 13.23 -4.26 -1.25
N CYS A 274 11.97 -4.62 -1.02
CA CYS A 274 10.86 -3.70 -1.11
C CYS A 274 10.68 -2.98 0.21
N GLU A 275 10.53 -1.65 0.19
CA GLU A 275 10.07 -0.87 1.33
C GLU A 275 8.56 -1.04 1.50
N GLU A 276 8.20 -2.21 2.03
CA GLU A 276 6.82 -2.60 2.29
C GLU A 276 6.21 -1.70 3.35
N ARG A 277 4.97 -1.28 3.11
CA ARG A 277 4.31 -0.26 3.92
C ARG A 277 2.81 -0.48 4.07
N ALA A 278 2.29 0.12 5.14
CA ALA A 278 0.87 0.23 5.40
C ALA A 278 0.43 1.69 5.47
N TRP A 279 -0.69 2.01 4.83
CA TRP A 279 -1.29 3.35 4.80
C TRP A 279 -2.59 3.37 5.57
N THR A 280 -2.66 4.16 6.64
CA THR A 280 -3.91 4.38 7.35
C THR A 280 -4.91 5.11 6.47
N SER A 281 -6.21 4.88 6.65
CA SER A 281 -7.19 5.83 6.13
C SER A 281 -6.95 7.22 6.73
N PRO A 282 -7.17 8.31 5.98
CA PRO A 282 -6.94 9.64 6.52
C PRO A 282 -7.93 9.98 7.65
N ILE A 283 -7.46 10.74 8.63
CA ILE A 283 -8.32 11.48 9.56
C ILE A 283 -8.43 12.91 9.02
N TYR A 284 -9.65 13.39 8.82
CA TYR A 284 -9.92 14.74 8.34
C TYR A 284 -10.29 15.64 9.50
N ILE A 285 -9.53 16.71 9.71
CA ILE A 285 -9.69 17.62 10.84
C ILE A 285 -9.91 19.03 10.30
N VAL A 286 -11.10 19.58 10.56
CA VAL A 286 -11.45 20.96 10.23
C VAL A 286 -10.99 21.88 11.37
N LYS A 287 -10.21 22.90 11.04
CA LYS A 287 -9.79 23.93 12.00
C LYS A 287 -11.00 24.77 12.44
N GLU A 288 -11.28 24.79 13.73
CA GLU A 288 -12.27 25.69 14.37
C GLU A 288 -11.72 27.10 14.58
#